data_AF-A0A1Y1HSL9-F1
#
_entry.id   AF-A0A1Y1HSL9-F1
#
_cell.length_a   1.000
_cell.length_b   1.000
_cell.length_c   1.000
_cell.angle_alpha   90.00
_cell.angle_beta   90.00
_cell.angle_gamma   90.00
#
_symmetry.space_group_name_H-M   'P 1'
#
loop_
_entity.id
_entity.type
_entity.pdbx_description
1 polymer ?
#
loop_
_entity_poly.entity_id
_entity_poly.type
_entity_poly.pdbx_seq_one_letter_code
_entity_poly.pdbx_strand_id
1 'polypeptide(L)'
;MACVTTSSIQQSCRLHFTPAGPQRCNQKPLSLVQSNLSVEGFRRLALDWRVLRTTASKVGSPNRKEDALPTRVRFGGKTQAACCLRSPLATSSMAADLHTPHLPHGDSLRAPVHASRPQCTSSAAPAPAPVDETGRPLIKLEQLVRGRSFADVSRLLESPPYGLRVRESVALPELYSVSYDMLAIIRKESTWQLPEVRQARGIILEKETNRVVCRPFDKFFNAGEPDQKRDPLDWATARVYEKLDGSLMKAYFYKGAWRVATNRTVDASDAKIHMASSDRTFRDVFDETWPQFPAGLHPDYTYMFELCHPETRVVVPHAQGRLVYLGARHMPTHREVFPEDLPVPGLDLPQRFDIASEEDCLALAAKLPFSEEGFVAVDSMFRRAKIKSPAYLWLAHAGSNPSKDLRTVVFNVLLQGEVSEASLLPGIGPLFEPMQVALDQLLDHVLEAWTKVKDIELQKDFALTLQKDYRHVMSMFFHLRKEVQRRATVLPPNPTLSDADVKQMAMEYWLASQDEGAAVKAALAFEIALPEISQTMLDGFYVRQGAVQADLDAARLEEE
;
A
#
# COMPACT_ATOMS: atom_id res chain seq x y z
N MET A 1 0.72 -45.03 30.36
CA MET A 1 1.39 -46.30 30.73
C MET A 1 2.85 -46.20 30.29
N ALA A 2 3.78 -46.57 31.19
CA ALA A 2 5.26 -46.49 31.13
C ALA A 2 5.83 -45.05 31.04
N CYS A 3 6.41 -44.39 32.05
CA CYS A 3 7.28 -44.78 33.19
C CYS A 3 8.66 -45.30 32.77
N VAL A 4 9.63 -44.39 32.68
CA VAL A 4 11.04 -44.65 33.00
C VAL A 4 11.56 -43.48 33.82
N THR A 5 11.98 -43.81 35.04
CA THR A 5 12.61 -42.97 36.05
C THR A 5 14.12 -42.94 35.89
N THR A 6 14.75 -41.79 36.07
CA THR A 6 16.04 -41.65 36.77
C THR A 6 16.10 -40.31 37.50
N SER A 7 16.86 -40.31 38.58
CA SER A 7 16.65 -39.59 39.84
C SER A 7 17.61 -38.41 40.06
N SER A 8 17.15 -37.46 40.90
CA SER A 8 17.89 -36.57 41.83
C SER A 8 19.04 -35.71 41.25
N ILE A 9 19.07 -34.39 41.46
CA ILE A 9 19.36 -33.74 42.75
C ILE A 9 18.59 -32.42 42.86
N GLN A 10 17.78 -32.29 43.91
CA GLN A 10 17.28 -31.00 44.40
C GLN A 10 18.29 -30.43 45.40
N GLN A 11 18.66 -29.16 45.24
CA GLN A 11 18.93 -28.30 46.39
C GLN A 11 18.12 -27.02 46.26
N SER A 12 17.24 -26.85 47.25
CA SER A 12 16.33 -25.75 47.49
C SER A 12 17.07 -24.49 47.93
N CYS A 13 16.60 -23.32 47.51
CA CYS A 13 16.49 -22.15 48.37
C CYS A 13 15.32 -21.29 47.90
N ARG A 14 14.23 -21.31 48.67
CA ARG A 14 13.17 -20.30 48.63
C ARG A 14 13.73 -19.03 49.26
N LEU A 15 13.56 -17.87 48.63
CA LEU A 15 13.69 -16.59 49.30
C LEU A 15 12.37 -15.83 49.17
N HIS A 16 11.84 -15.48 50.34
CA HIS A 16 10.65 -14.69 50.58
C HIS A 16 10.84 -13.25 50.12
N PHE A 17 9.81 -12.69 49.48
CA PHE A 17 9.66 -11.26 49.27
C PHE A 17 9.07 -10.60 50.53
N THR A 18 9.71 -9.52 50.98
CA THR A 18 9.12 -8.49 51.85
C THR A 18 9.56 -7.12 51.34
N PRO A 19 8.66 -6.11 51.23
CA PRO A 19 9.01 -4.79 50.74
C PRO A 19 9.41 -3.86 51.91
N ALA A 20 10.46 -3.06 51.74
CA ALA A 20 10.77 -1.94 52.61
C ALA A 20 11.16 -0.71 51.78
N GLY A 21 10.59 0.43 52.15
CA GLY A 21 10.62 1.71 51.43
C GLY A 21 11.94 2.49 51.50
N PRO A 22 11.90 3.80 51.15
CA PRO A 22 13.02 4.47 50.48
C PRO A 22 13.97 5.18 51.46
N GLN A 23 15.27 5.14 51.17
CA GLN A 23 16.23 6.10 51.73
C GLN A 23 17.18 6.63 50.66
N ARG A 24 17.28 7.96 50.63
CA ARG A 24 18.27 8.74 49.89
C ARG A 24 19.64 8.58 50.53
N CYS A 25 20.70 8.45 49.73
CA CYS A 25 21.97 9.10 50.04
C CYS A 25 22.81 9.33 48.77
N ASN A 26 23.30 10.56 48.61
CA ASN A 26 24.31 10.98 47.65
C ASN A 26 25.67 10.33 47.99
N GLN A 27 26.45 9.94 46.97
CA GLN A 27 27.82 10.42 46.75
C GLN A 27 28.49 9.79 45.50
N LYS A 28 29.27 10.65 44.83
CA LYS A 28 30.12 10.64 43.62
C LYS A 28 31.07 9.42 43.37
N PRO A 29 31.78 9.37 42.21
CA PRO A 29 31.83 8.23 41.29
C PRO A 29 33.01 7.28 41.51
N LEU A 30 32.85 6.02 41.09
CA LEU A 30 33.94 5.04 40.99
C LEU A 30 34.29 4.76 39.52
N SER A 31 35.60 4.79 39.31
CA SER A 31 36.38 4.65 38.10
C SER A 31 36.10 3.40 37.26
N LEU A 32 36.10 3.57 35.93
CA LEU A 32 36.22 2.48 34.96
C LEU A 32 37.49 1.66 35.23
N VAL A 33 37.30 0.39 35.55
CA VAL A 33 38.32 -0.64 35.32
C VAL A 33 38.09 -1.21 33.92
N GLN A 34 38.97 -0.85 32.98
CA GLN A 34 39.05 -1.53 31.69
C GLN A 34 39.58 -2.94 31.91
N SER A 35 38.77 -3.96 31.63
CA SER A 35 39.25 -5.32 31.41
C SER A 35 39.15 -5.67 29.93
N ASN A 36 40.31 -5.76 29.28
CA ASN A 36 40.49 -6.27 27.93
C ASN A 36 40.01 -7.73 27.84
N LEU A 37 38.97 -7.99 27.06
CA LEU A 37 38.69 -9.32 26.52
C LEU A 37 38.84 -9.26 25.00
N SER A 38 39.81 -10.03 24.49
CA SER A 38 40.15 -10.11 23.08
C SER A 38 39.14 -10.96 22.30
N VAL A 39 39.03 -10.65 21.01
CA VAL A 39 38.11 -11.21 20.00
C VAL A 39 38.22 -12.73 19.78
N GLU A 40 39.17 -13.41 20.42
CA GLU A 40 39.40 -14.85 20.26
C GLU A 40 38.48 -15.73 21.13
N GLY A 41 37.87 -15.17 22.19
CA GLY A 41 36.98 -15.91 23.10
C GLY A 41 35.63 -16.29 22.50
N PHE A 42 35.12 -15.53 21.52
CA PHE A 42 33.80 -15.76 20.91
C PHE A 42 33.80 -16.87 19.85
N ARG A 43 34.96 -17.25 19.30
CA ARG A 43 35.05 -18.26 18.23
C ARG A 43 34.93 -19.71 18.70
N ARG A 44 35.11 -19.99 20.00
CA ARG A 44 35.00 -21.37 20.53
C ARG A 44 33.59 -21.80 20.93
N LEU A 45 32.65 -20.88 21.17
CA LEU A 45 31.26 -21.20 21.52
C LEU A 45 30.35 -21.44 20.30
N ALA A 46 30.77 -21.00 19.10
CA ALA A 46 29.98 -21.16 17.88
C ALA A 46 30.24 -22.48 17.12
N LEU A 47 31.27 -23.26 17.49
CA LEU A 47 31.62 -24.51 16.81
C LEU A 47 30.87 -25.75 17.35
N ASP A 48 30.38 -25.73 18.59
CA ASP A 48 29.71 -26.90 19.19
C ASP A 48 28.22 -27.05 18.79
N TRP A 49 27.61 -26.05 18.17
CA TRP A 49 26.20 -26.13 17.71
C TRP A 49 26.03 -26.68 16.28
N ARG A 50 27.12 -26.89 15.52
CA ARG A 50 27.06 -27.42 14.14
C ARG A 50 27.23 -28.94 14.02
N VAL A 51 27.52 -29.66 15.11
CA VAL A 51 27.78 -31.11 15.08
C VAL A 51 26.54 -31.97 15.38
N LEU A 52 25.41 -31.38 15.78
CA LEU A 52 24.18 -32.12 16.14
C LEU A 52 23.07 -32.17 15.06
N ARG A 53 23.33 -31.77 13.81
CA ARG A 53 22.32 -31.80 12.72
C ARG A 53 22.64 -32.67 11.50
N THR A 54 23.63 -33.56 11.57
CA THR A 54 24.02 -34.41 10.43
C THR A 54 23.83 -35.92 10.64
N THR A 55 23.00 -36.33 11.60
CA THR A 55 22.61 -37.75 11.80
C THR A 55 21.12 -37.94 12.06
N ALA A 56 20.27 -37.37 11.21
CA ALA A 56 18.83 -37.69 11.23
C ALA A 56 18.16 -37.52 9.85
N SER A 57 18.70 -38.15 8.81
CA SER A 57 18.01 -38.29 7.52
C SER A 57 18.56 -39.47 6.72
N LYS A 58 18.42 -40.68 7.29
CA LYS A 58 18.55 -41.97 6.60
C LYS A 58 17.86 -43.07 7.43
N VAL A 59 16.54 -43.25 7.30
CA VAL A 59 15.85 -44.56 7.38
C VAL A 59 14.54 -44.42 6.60
N GLY A 60 14.20 -45.47 5.84
CA GLY A 60 13.19 -45.46 4.78
C GLY A 60 11.74 -45.66 5.24
N SER A 61 10.87 -45.49 4.24
CA SER A 61 9.43 -45.80 4.25
C SER A 61 9.13 -47.27 4.58
N PRO A 62 7.91 -47.58 5.05
CA PRO A 62 7.12 -48.53 4.29
C PRO A 62 5.63 -48.18 4.11
N ASN A 63 5.13 -48.63 2.96
CA ASN A 63 3.74 -48.77 2.54
C ASN A 63 2.83 -49.46 3.57
N ARG A 64 1.54 -49.08 3.60
CA ARG A 64 0.41 -50.03 3.60
C ARG A 64 -0.88 -49.40 3.03
N LYS A 65 -1.51 -50.18 2.15
CA LYS A 65 -2.88 -50.05 1.62
C LYS A 65 -3.90 -50.63 2.61
N GLU A 66 -5.16 -50.18 2.50
CA GLU A 66 -6.47 -50.85 2.72
C GLU A 66 -7.49 -49.72 3.06
N ASP A 67 -8.47 -49.35 2.22
CA ASP A 67 -9.69 -50.01 1.72
C ASP A 67 -10.98 -49.62 2.48
N ALA A 68 -11.99 -49.24 1.67
CA ALA A 68 -13.45 -49.36 1.86
C ALA A 68 -14.29 -48.38 2.74
N LEU A 69 -15.00 -47.49 2.02
CA LEU A 69 -16.48 -47.30 1.96
C LEU A 69 -17.27 -46.58 3.10
N PRO A 70 -18.49 -46.04 2.79
CA PRO A 70 -19.00 -44.77 3.32
C PRO A 70 -20.25 -44.93 4.19
N THR A 71 -20.66 -43.85 4.88
CA THR A 71 -22.02 -43.79 5.46
C THR A 71 -22.70 -42.44 5.22
N ARG A 72 -23.81 -42.51 4.48
CA ARG A 72 -24.89 -41.51 4.43
C ARG A 72 -25.63 -41.51 5.76
N VAL A 73 -26.03 -40.34 6.25
CA VAL A 73 -27.29 -40.19 7.00
C VAL A 73 -28.01 -38.94 6.49
N ARG A 74 -29.18 -39.17 5.87
CA ARG A 74 -30.27 -38.20 5.74
C ARG A 74 -31.17 -38.35 6.97
N PHE A 75 -31.66 -37.25 7.51
CA PHE A 75 -33.02 -37.20 8.06
C PHE A 75 -33.72 -35.95 7.54
N GLY A 76 -34.89 -36.16 6.93
CA GLY A 76 -35.84 -35.13 6.58
C GLY A 76 -36.87 -34.94 7.69
N GLY A 77 -37.60 -33.83 7.60
CA GLY A 77 -38.78 -33.55 8.41
C GLY A 77 -39.45 -32.27 7.93
N LYS A 78 -40.53 -32.44 7.16
CA LYS A 78 -41.49 -31.40 6.74
C LYS A 78 -42.49 -31.12 7.87
N THR A 79 -42.96 -29.88 7.98
CA THR A 79 -44.38 -29.41 8.18
C THR A 79 -44.33 -27.89 8.41
N GLN A 80 -44.78 -27.00 7.51
CA GLN A 80 -46.15 -26.54 7.16
C GLN A 80 -47.04 -26.04 8.33
N ALA A 81 -47.35 -24.73 8.28
CA ALA A 81 -48.63 -24.01 8.55
C ALA A 81 -48.30 -22.59 9.04
N ALA A 82 -48.49 -21.49 8.29
CA ALA A 82 -49.74 -20.81 7.89
C ALA A 82 -50.47 -20.08 9.04
N CYS A 83 -50.41 -18.73 9.04
CA CYS A 83 -51.50 -17.76 9.34
C CYS A 83 -50.91 -16.32 9.24
N CYS A 84 -51.14 -15.52 8.19
CA CYS A 84 -52.26 -14.59 7.96
C CYS A 84 -52.63 -13.69 9.16
N LEU A 85 -52.42 -12.36 8.99
CA LEU A 85 -53.35 -11.22 9.25
C LEU A 85 -52.54 -9.89 9.12
N ARG A 86 -52.70 -9.18 7.98
CA ARG A 86 -53.52 -7.96 7.76
C ARG A 86 -52.98 -6.66 8.40
N SER A 87 -52.63 -5.73 7.50
CA SER A 87 -52.52 -4.27 7.69
C SER A 87 -53.85 -3.62 8.14
N PRO A 88 -53.85 -2.31 8.47
CA PRO A 88 -54.16 -1.33 7.43
C PRO A 88 -53.38 0.00 7.48
N LEU A 89 -53.47 0.69 6.34
CA LEU A 89 -53.01 2.04 5.97
C LEU A 89 -53.79 3.18 6.65
N ALA A 90 -53.17 4.37 6.75
CA ALA A 90 -53.73 5.73 6.53
C ALA A 90 -52.61 6.77 6.82
N THR A 91 -52.03 7.52 5.85
CA THR A 91 -52.45 8.74 5.11
C THR A 91 -52.42 10.08 5.86
N SER A 92 -52.02 11.12 5.09
CA SER A 92 -52.13 12.60 5.25
C SER A 92 -50.90 13.30 5.87
N SER A 93 -50.05 14.00 5.11
CA SER A 93 -50.20 15.32 4.46
C SER A 93 -49.98 16.51 5.40
N MET A 94 -49.06 17.42 5.04
CA MET A 94 -49.29 18.86 4.82
C MET A 94 -47.97 19.63 4.75
N ALA A 95 -47.91 20.52 3.76
CA ALA A 95 -46.86 21.48 3.48
C ALA A 95 -47.08 22.79 4.25
N ALA A 96 -46.03 23.61 4.44
CA ALA A 96 -46.11 25.08 4.45
C ALA A 96 -44.70 25.73 4.57
N ASP A 97 -44.17 26.14 3.43
CA ASP A 97 -43.72 27.49 3.06
C ASP A 97 -43.30 28.58 4.08
N LEU A 98 -42.18 29.22 3.69
CA LEU A 98 -41.87 30.68 3.62
C LEU A 98 -41.75 31.52 4.92
N HIS A 99 -40.56 32.11 5.15
CA HIS A 99 -40.31 33.55 4.87
C HIS A 99 -38.92 34.04 5.35
N THR A 100 -38.17 34.61 4.42
CA THR A 100 -37.14 35.65 4.64
C THR A 100 -37.80 37.02 4.83
N PRO A 101 -37.12 37.96 5.52
CA PRO A 101 -37.24 39.36 5.12
C PRO A 101 -35.91 40.12 5.03
N HIS A 102 -36.01 41.21 4.26
CA HIS A 102 -35.01 42.12 3.73
C HIS A 102 -34.35 43.08 4.74
N LEU A 103 -33.19 43.59 4.31
CA LEU A 103 -32.49 44.81 4.73
C LEU A 103 -33.37 46.09 4.65
N PRO A 104 -32.88 47.19 5.25
CA PRO A 104 -32.83 48.45 4.48
C PRO A 104 -31.50 49.23 4.58
N HIS A 105 -31.29 50.04 3.55
CA HIS A 105 -30.19 50.96 3.26
C HIS A 105 -30.19 52.27 4.08
N GLY A 106 -29.04 52.95 4.13
CA GLY A 106 -28.92 54.37 4.47
C GLY A 106 -27.50 54.93 4.26
N ASP A 107 -27.35 55.77 3.24
CA ASP A 107 -26.13 56.42 2.72
C ASP A 107 -25.50 57.51 3.60
N SER A 108 -24.19 57.80 3.41
CA SER A 108 -23.67 59.18 3.21
C SER A 108 -22.12 59.30 3.14
N LEU A 109 -21.60 59.51 1.91
CA LEU A 109 -20.63 60.54 1.46
C LEU A 109 -19.20 60.67 2.06
N ARG A 110 -18.18 60.41 1.21
CA ARG A 110 -17.16 61.39 0.71
C ARG A 110 -16.17 60.75 -0.29
N ALA A 111 -15.87 61.48 -1.37
CA ALA A 111 -14.90 61.20 -2.45
C ALA A 111 -13.58 61.98 -2.24
N PRO A 112 -12.57 61.94 -3.13
CA PRO A 112 -11.92 60.82 -3.80
C PRO A 112 -10.37 60.85 -3.61
N VAL A 113 -9.67 59.72 -3.72
CA VAL A 113 -8.22 59.70 -3.98
C VAL A 113 -7.94 58.67 -5.08
N HIS A 114 -7.34 59.16 -6.16
CA HIS A 114 -6.85 58.37 -7.29
C HIS A 114 -5.79 57.36 -6.84
N ALA A 115 -6.09 56.08 -7.02
CA ALA A 115 -5.11 55.04 -7.26
C ALA A 115 -5.75 53.99 -8.18
N SER A 116 -5.22 53.88 -9.38
CA SER A 116 -5.65 52.96 -10.44
C SER A 116 -5.57 51.51 -9.94
N ARG A 117 -6.69 50.96 -9.47
CA ARG A 117 -6.83 49.52 -9.22
C ARG A 117 -6.93 48.79 -10.56
N PRO A 118 -6.22 47.68 -10.78
CA PRO A 118 -6.45 46.85 -11.95
C PRO A 118 -7.89 46.36 -11.91
N GLN A 119 -8.61 46.52 -13.02
CA GLN A 119 -9.96 46.00 -13.19
C GLN A 119 -9.93 44.50 -12.87
N CYS A 120 -10.65 44.13 -11.81
CA CYS A 120 -10.95 42.75 -11.50
C CYS A 120 -11.80 42.24 -12.68
N THR A 121 -11.18 41.50 -13.59
CA THR A 121 -11.92 40.74 -14.59
C THR A 121 -12.80 39.78 -13.80
N SER A 122 -14.12 39.94 -13.93
CA SER A 122 -15.08 38.98 -13.42
C SER A 122 -14.66 37.61 -13.94
N SER A 123 -14.16 36.73 -13.07
CA SER A 123 -13.95 35.34 -13.44
C SER A 123 -15.33 34.81 -13.83
N ALA A 124 -15.53 34.56 -15.12
CA ALA A 124 -16.73 33.88 -15.58
C ALA A 124 -16.94 32.66 -14.68
N ALA A 125 -18.16 32.49 -14.15
CA ALA A 125 -18.50 31.31 -13.38
C ALA A 125 -18.06 30.08 -14.19
N PRO A 126 -17.35 29.12 -13.58
CA PRO A 126 -16.86 27.96 -14.31
C PRO A 126 -18.03 27.30 -15.02
N ALA A 127 -17.83 26.96 -16.30
CA ALA A 127 -18.85 26.29 -17.09
C ALA A 127 -19.37 25.07 -16.30
N PRO A 128 -20.68 24.80 -16.31
CA PRO A 128 -21.24 23.68 -15.58
C PRO A 128 -20.54 22.39 -16.01
N ALA A 129 -20.22 21.54 -15.03
CA ALA A 129 -19.56 20.27 -15.30
C ALA A 129 -20.41 19.47 -16.30
N PRO A 130 -19.80 18.81 -17.30
CA PRO A 130 -20.52 17.94 -18.20
C PRO A 130 -21.33 16.91 -17.42
N VAL A 131 -22.57 16.66 -17.84
CA VAL A 131 -23.48 15.69 -17.23
C VAL A 131 -23.79 14.55 -18.22
N ASP A 132 -24.20 13.40 -17.71
CA ASP A 132 -24.79 12.34 -18.53
C ASP A 132 -26.28 12.60 -18.86
N GLU A 133 -26.89 11.66 -19.58
CA GLU A 133 -28.30 11.69 -19.97
C GLU A 133 -29.28 11.76 -18.79
N THR A 134 -28.84 11.44 -17.57
CA THR A 134 -29.63 11.53 -16.34
C THR A 134 -29.41 12.83 -15.57
N GLY A 135 -28.50 13.69 -16.04
CA GLY A 135 -28.08 14.91 -15.34
C GLY A 135 -27.00 14.67 -14.28
N ARG A 136 -26.44 13.46 -14.17
CA ARG A 136 -25.34 13.17 -13.23
C ARG A 136 -24.05 13.79 -13.77
N PRO A 137 -23.28 14.54 -12.94
CA PRO A 137 -22.00 15.09 -13.36
C PRO A 137 -21.01 13.98 -13.72
N LEU A 138 -20.23 14.19 -14.78
CA LEU A 138 -19.20 13.28 -15.24
C LEU A 138 -17.85 13.71 -14.67
N ILE A 139 -17.07 12.75 -14.14
CA ILE A 139 -15.66 12.99 -13.80
C ILE A 139 -14.80 13.01 -15.06
N LYS A 140 -13.57 13.54 -14.97
CA LYS A 140 -12.66 13.68 -16.12
C LYS A 140 -12.34 12.35 -16.82
N LEU A 141 -12.04 11.30 -16.04
CA LEU A 141 -11.78 9.98 -16.60
C LEU A 141 -13.01 9.44 -17.33
N GLU A 142 -14.21 9.62 -16.77
CA GLU A 142 -15.46 9.17 -17.40
C GLU A 142 -15.76 9.95 -18.68
N GLN A 143 -15.57 11.28 -18.68
CA GLN A 143 -15.69 12.11 -19.89
C GLN A 143 -14.78 11.61 -21.03
N LEU A 144 -13.57 11.16 -20.68
CA LEU A 144 -12.58 10.68 -21.64
C LEU A 144 -13.00 9.36 -22.33
N VAL A 145 -13.60 8.45 -21.57
CA VAL A 145 -13.89 7.08 -22.03
C VAL A 145 -15.33 6.85 -22.50
N ARG A 146 -16.28 7.71 -22.10
CA ARG A 146 -17.71 7.52 -22.38
C ARG A 146 -17.99 7.32 -23.88
N GLY A 147 -18.83 6.35 -24.21
CA GLY A 147 -19.25 6.04 -25.58
C GLY A 147 -18.21 5.31 -26.45
N ARG A 148 -17.05 4.94 -25.89
CA ARG A 148 -16.02 4.16 -26.60
C ARG A 148 -16.20 2.66 -26.33
N SER A 149 -15.78 1.83 -27.29
CA SER A 149 -15.66 0.39 -27.07
C SER A 149 -14.59 0.11 -26.00
N PHE A 150 -14.72 -1.00 -25.27
CA PHE A 150 -13.70 -1.39 -24.28
C PHE A 150 -12.29 -1.49 -24.90
N ALA A 151 -12.17 -2.03 -26.12
CA ALA A 151 -10.89 -2.15 -26.81
C ALA A 151 -10.26 -0.77 -27.08
N ASP A 152 -11.07 0.23 -27.44
CA ASP A 152 -10.59 1.60 -27.63
C ASP A 152 -10.26 2.29 -26.31
N VAL A 153 -11.02 2.02 -25.24
CA VAL A 153 -10.72 2.51 -23.89
C VAL A 153 -9.38 1.96 -23.40
N SER A 154 -9.15 0.64 -23.51
CA SER A 154 -7.88 0.02 -23.12
C SER A 154 -6.73 0.68 -23.87
N ARG A 155 -6.81 0.73 -25.21
CA ARG A 155 -5.78 1.35 -26.05
C ARG A 155 -5.52 2.81 -25.68
N LEU A 156 -6.57 3.59 -25.45
CA LEU A 156 -6.48 5.01 -25.10
C LEU A 156 -5.80 5.22 -23.74
N LEU A 157 -6.27 4.52 -22.71
CA LEU A 157 -5.81 4.73 -21.34
C LEU A 157 -4.41 4.14 -21.09
N GLU A 158 -4.06 3.04 -21.76
CA GLU A 158 -2.74 2.41 -21.64
C GLU A 158 -1.64 3.17 -22.40
N SER A 159 -2.03 3.98 -23.38
CA SER A 159 -1.08 4.81 -24.15
C SER A 159 -0.73 6.12 -23.41
N PRO A 160 0.45 6.72 -23.69
CA PRO A 160 0.71 8.10 -23.31
C PRO A 160 -0.36 9.06 -23.85
N PRO A 161 -0.72 10.13 -23.11
CA PRO A 161 -0.07 10.61 -21.88
C PRO A 161 -0.68 10.01 -20.59
N TYR A 162 -1.49 8.96 -20.69
CA TYR A 162 -2.21 8.40 -19.54
C TYR A 162 -1.44 7.26 -18.88
N GLY A 163 -0.91 6.31 -19.66
CA GLY A 163 -0.09 5.20 -19.14
C GLY A 163 -0.73 4.44 -17.97
N LEU A 164 -2.04 4.22 -18.04
CA LEU A 164 -2.83 3.56 -17.01
C LEU A 164 -2.92 2.07 -17.27
N ARG A 165 -3.24 1.29 -16.23
CA ARG A 165 -3.57 -0.13 -16.34
C ARG A 165 -5.06 -0.34 -16.35
N VAL A 166 -5.55 -1.00 -17.40
CA VAL A 166 -6.95 -1.41 -17.54
C VAL A 166 -7.03 -2.93 -17.32
N ARG A 167 -7.90 -3.36 -16.41
CA ARG A 167 -8.03 -4.79 -16.05
C ARG A 167 -9.49 -5.20 -16.01
N GLU A 168 -9.87 -6.14 -16.86
CA GLU A 168 -11.17 -6.80 -16.80
C GLU A 168 -11.27 -7.63 -15.52
N SER A 169 -12.47 -7.69 -14.96
CA SER A 169 -12.76 -8.59 -13.85
C SER A 169 -13.04 -9.99 -14.37
N VAL A 170 -12.46 -11.00 -13.71
CA VAL A 170 -12.78 -12.41 -13.97
C VAL A 170 -14.12 -12.77 -13.34
N ALA A 171 -14.35 -12.39 -12.08
CA ALA A 171 -15.62 -12.64 -11.38
C ALA A 171 -16.81 -11.88 -11.98
N LEU A 172 -16.58 -10.68 -12.53
CA LEU A 172 -17.62 -9.79 -13.08
C LEU A 172 -17.23 -9.29 -14.49
N PRO A 173 -17.35 -10.11 -15.55
CA PRO A 173 -16.88 -9.76 -16.91
C PRO A 173 -17.48 -8.48 -17.50
N GLU A 174 -18.59 -8.01 -16.92
CA GLU A 174 -19.27 -6.75 -17.20
C GLU A 174 -18.46 -5.51 -16.75
N LEU A 175 -17.44 -5.70 -15.91
CA LEU A 175 -16.73 -4.64 -15.21
C LEU A 175 -15.24 -4.69 -15.52
N TYR A 176 -14.63 -3.50 -15.49
CA TYR A 176 -13.18 -3.36 -15.52
C TYR A 176 -12.73 -2.31 -14.50
N SER A 177 -11.50 -2.47 -14.03
CA SER A 177 -10.85 -1.49 -13.15
C SER A 177 -9.78 -0.73 -13.91
N VAL A 178 -9.58 0.53 -13.49
CA VAL A 178 -8.50 1.38 -13.99
C VAL A 178 -7.63 1.80 -12.80
N SER A 179 -6.32 1.61 -12.94
CA SER A 179 -5.33 2.00 -11.95
C SER A 179 -4.12 2.65 -12.60
N TYR A 180 -3.46 3.57 -11.92
CA TYR A 180 -2.20 4.12 -12.40
C TYR A 180 -1.10 3.07 -12.44
N ASP A 181 -0.16 3.27 -13.35
CA ASP A 181 1.12 2.59 -13.31
C ASP A 181 2.20 3.56 -12.82
N MET A 182 2.78 3.25 -11.66
CA MET A 182 3.92 4.04 -11.14
C MET A 182 5.07 4.04 -12.15
N LEU A 183 5.24 2.97 -12.93
CA LEU A 183 6.29 2.86 -13.92
C LEU A 183 6.08 3.85 -15.07
N ALA A 184 4.85 3.98 -15.57
CA ALA A 184 4.53 4.96 -16.61
C ALA A 184 4.77 6.40 -16.13
N ILE A 185 4.49 6.68 -14.85
CA ILE A 185 4.80 7.98 -14.22
C ILE A 185 6.31 8.22 -14.18
N ILE A 186 7.09 7.24 -13.71
CA ILE A 186 8.56 7.34 -13.62
C ILE A 186 9.18 7.55 -15.01
N ARG A 187 8.66 6.87 -16.04
CA ARG A 187 9.09 7.02 -17.44
C ARG A 187 8.64 8.31 -18.11
N LYS A 188 7.86 9.14 -17.43
CA LYS A 188 7.22 10.35 -18.02
C LYS A 188 6.33 10.03 -19.22
N GLU A 189 5.85 8.79 -19.31
CA GLU A 189 4.80 8.34 -20.23
C GLU A 189 3.40 8.73 -19.69
N SER A 190 3.33 8.99 -18.39
CA SER A 190 2.17 9.50 -17.67
C SER A 190 2.55 10.67 -16.77
N THR A 191 1.55 11.39 -16.28
CA THR A 191 1.77 12.48 -15.33
C THR A 191 0.62 12.64 -14.34
N TRP A 192 0.97 12.96 -13.10
CA TRP A 192 0.02 13.35 -12.07
C TRP A 192 -0.68 14.67 -12.36
N GLN A 193 -0.24 15.46 -13.33
CA GLN A 193 -0.94 16.70 -13.71
C GLN A 193 -2.29 16.43 -14.40
N LEU A 194 -2.51 15.22 -14.91
CA LEU A 194 -3.77 14.81 -15.51
C LEU A 194 -4.75 14.33 -14.44
N PRO A 195 -5.92 14.97 -14.29
CA PRO A 195 -6.94 14.54 -13.33
C PRO A 195 -7.42 13.10 -13.56
N GLU A 196 -7.44 12.64 -14.80
CA GLU A 196 -7.81 11.26 -15.17
C GLU A 196 -6.86 10.26 -14.54
N VAL A 197 -5.56 10.57 -14.54
CA VAL A 197 -4.53 9.72 -13.94
C VAL A 197 -4.66 9.70 -12.41
N ARG A 198 -5.00 10.83 -11.79
CA ARG A 198 -5.30 10.87 -10.33
C ARG A 198 -6.57 10.08 -9.99
N GLN A 199 -7.59 10.14 -10.83
CA GLN A 199 -8.85 9.40 -10.65
C GLN A 199 -8.70 7.89 -10.86
N ALA A 200 -7.67 7.47 -11.61
CA ALA A 200 -7.31 6.07 -11.83
C ALA A 200 -6.62 5.45 -10.60
N ARG A 201 -7.27 5.46 -9.44
CA ARG A 201 -6.80 4.82 -8.21
C ARG A 201 -7.77 3.73 -7.78
N GLY A 202 -7.90 2.70 -8.62
CA GLY A 202 -8.81 1.59 -8.36
C GLY A 202 -10.28 1.92 -8.66
N ILE A 203 -10.52 2.85 -9.57
CA ILE A 203 -11.87 3.14 -10.07
C ILE A 203 -12.39 1.96 -10.88
N ILE A 204 -13.69 1.67 -10.80
CA ILE A 204 -14.33 0.55 -11.52
C ILE A 204 -15.43 1.10 -12.40
N LEU A 205 -15.47 0.63 -13.64
CA LEU A 205 -16.40 1.04 -14.67
C LEU A 205 -17.13 -0.15 -15.29
N GLU A 206 -18.35 0.09 -15.75
CA GLU A 206 -19.13 -0.85 -16.54
C GLU A 206 -18.64 -0.87 -17.99
N LYS A 207 -18.33 -2.05 -18.52
CA LYS A 207 -17.67 -2.26 -19.81
C LYS A 207 -18.46 -1.76 -21.01
N GLU A 208 -19.79 -1.88 -20.96
CA GLU A 208 -20.67 -1.51 -22.08
C GLU A 208 -20.84 0.01 -22.21
N THR A 209 -20.96 0.71 -21.09
CA THR A 209 -21.32 2.13 -21.05
C THR A 209 -20.15 3.04 -20.68
N ASN A 210 -19.10 2.47 -20.10
CA ASN A 210 -18.04 3.16 -19.36
C ASN A 210 -18.58 4.05 -18.23
N ARG A 211 -19.75 3.71 -17.66
CA ARG A 211 -20.26 4.35 -16.46
C ARG A 211 -19.41 3.93 -15.26
N VAL A 212 -19.01 4.91 -14.44
CA VAL A 212 -18.31 4.64 -13.18
C VAL A 212 -19.28 4.01 -12.17
N VAL A 213 -18.95 2.83 -11.66
CA VAL A 213 -19.78 2.09 -10.66
C VAL A 213 -19.17 2.05 -9.26
N CYS A 214 -17.85 2.28 -9.15
CA CYS A 214 -17.15 2.43 -7.88
C CYS A 214 -16.07 3.49 -8.02
N ARG A 215 -16.10 4.53 -7.18
CA ARG A 215 -15.09 5.61 -7.20
C ARG A 215 -14.54 5.88 -5.80
N PRO A 216 -13.35 5.34 -5.47
CA PRO A 216 -12.67 5.61 -4.20
C PRO A 216 -12.02 7.01 -4.16
N PHE A 217 -11.07 7.21 -3.25
CA PHE A 217 -10.22 8.41 -3.20
C PHE A 217 -9.38 8.54 -4.48
N ASP A 218 -9.30 9.75 -5.02
CA ASP A 218 -8.32 10.10 -6.05
C ASP A 218 -6.89 9.99 -5.46
N LYS A 219 -5.86 9.88 -6.30
CA LYS A 219 -4.46 9.87 -5.84
C LYS A 219 -4.14 11.16 -5.10
N PHE A 220 -3.67 11.02 -3.87
CA PHE A 220 -3.11 12.08 -3.05
C PHE A 220 -1.65 11.77 -2.64
N PHE A 221 -0.95 12.80 -2.17
CA PHE A 221 0.51 12.87 -2.15
C PHE A 221 1.02 13.10 -0.73
N ASN A 222 2.31 12.87 -0.51
CA ASN A 222 2.91 13.22 0.78
C ASN A 222 3.03 14.75 0.91
N ALA A 223 2.86 15.27 2.12
CA ALA A 223 3.13 16.68 2.39
C ALA A 223 4.56 17.03 1.94
N GLY A 224 4.71 18.16 1.26
CA GLY A 224 6.00 18.58 0.70
C GLY A 224 6.34 18.04 -0.69
N GLU A 225 5.63 17.02 -1.21
CA GLU A 225 5.82 16.55 -2.59
C GLU A 225 5.44 17.63 -3.62
N PRO A 226 6.12 17.70 -4.78
CA PRO A 226 5.81 18.71 -5.81
C PRO A 226 4.34 18.71 -6.24
N ASP A 227 3.72 17.53 -6.37
CA ASP A 227 2.32 17.41 -6.76
C ASP A 227 1.34 17.83 -5.64
N GLN A 228 1.71 17.64 -4.37
CA GLN A 228 0.95 18.18 -3.23
C GLN A 228 1.07 19.70 -3.18
N LYS A 229 2.26 20.25 -3.37
CA LYS A 229 2.50 21.71 -3.39
C LYS A 229 1.76 22.44 -4.52
N ARG A 230 1.44 21.74 -5.61
CA ARG A 230 0.61 22.27 -6.72
C ARG A 230 -0.86 22.37 -6.37
N ASP A 231 -1.34 21.58 -5.40
CA ASP A 231 -2.71 21.57 -4.93
C ASP A 231 -2.73 21.60 -3.39
N PRO A 232 -2.27 22.71 -2.79
CA PRO A 232 -2.02 22.79 -1.36
C PRO A 232 -3.32 22.69 -0.56
N LEU A 233 -3.24 22.05 0.61
CA LEU A 233 -4.34 21.95 1.55
C LEU A 233 -4.74 23.32 2.10
N ASP A 234 -6.05 23.53 2.24
CA ASP A 234 -6.56 24.59 3.12
C ASP A 234 -6.61 24.08 4.57
N TRP A 235 -5.55 24.37 5.32
CA TRP A 235 -5.42 23.98 6.73
C TRP A 235 -6.49 24.59 7.64
N ALA A 236 -7.12 25.72 7.25
CA ALA A 236 -8.18 26.33 8.04
C ALA A 236 -9.46 25.47 8.08
N THR A 237 -9.65 24.61 7.07
CA THR A 237 -10.78 23.68 7.00
C THR A 237 -10.36 22.21 7.08
N ALA A 238 -9.07 21.94 7.30
CA ALA A 238 -8.53 20.60 7.36
C ALA A 238 -9.00 19.83 8.60
N ARG A 239 -9.30 18.55 8.39
CA ARG A 239 -9.48 17.53 9.42
C ARG A 239 -8.30 16.58 9.32
N VAL A 240 -7.61 16.33 10.43
CA VAL A 240 -6.47 15.43 10.49
C VAL A 240 -6.88 14.12 11.15
N TYR A 241 -6.64 13.01 10.45
CA TYR A 241 -6.94 11.67 10.92
C TYR A 241 -5.66 10.85 11.04
N GLU A 242 -5.65 9.83 11.90
CA GLU A 242 -4.63 8.79 11.85
C GLU A 242 -4.58 8.19 10.45
N LYS A 243 -3.37 7.87 10.01
CA LYS A 243 -3.15 7.07 8.82
C LYS A 243 -2.96 5.63 9.27
N LEU A 244 -3.99 4.83 9.06
CA LEU A 244 -3.95 3.39 9.32
C LEU A 244 -3.08 2.69 8.28
N ASP A 245 -2.30 1.71 8.74
CA ASP A 245 -1.50 0.84 7.89
C ASP A 245 -2.26 -0.45 7.57
N GLY A 246 -3.07 -0.44 6.52
CA GLY A 246 -3.83 -1.61 6.10
C GLY A 246 -4.02 -1.67 4.60
N SER A 247 -5.09 -2.34 4.21
CA SER A 247 -5.49 -2.44 2.81
C SER A 247 -6.79 -1.69 2.58
N LEU A 248 -6.77 -0.73 1.65
CA LEU A 248 -7.98 -0.05 1.20
C LEU A 248 -8.97 -1.04 0.58
N MET A 249 -10.11 -1.19 1.25
CA MET A 249 -11.28 -1.93 0.80
C MET A 249 -12.37 -0.95 0.34
N LYS A 250 -13.13 -1.35 -0.66
CA LYS A 250 -14.23 -0.56 -1.23
C LYS A 250 -15.48 -1.41 -1.27
N ALA A 251 -16.60 -0.90 -0.78
CA ALA A 251 -17.91 -1.49 -1.02
C ALA A 251 -18.69 -0.64 -2.02
N TYR A 252 -19.28 -1.28 -3.02
CA TYR A 252 -20.09 -0.62 -4.04
C TYR A 252 -21.28 -1.50 -4.44
N PHE A 253 -22.38 -0.86 -4.84
CA PHE A 253 -23.58 -1.56 -5.27
C PHE A 253 -23.64 -1.66 -6.79
N TYR A 254 -23.82 -2.87 -7.30
CA TYR A 254 -23.87 -3.11 -8.75
C TYR A 254 -24.82 -4.26 -9.08
N LYS A 255 -25.73 -4.02 -10.05
CA LYS A 255 -26.74 -4.98 -10.53
C LYS A 255 -27.50 -5.70 -9.39
N GLY A 256 -27.97 -4.95 -8.40
CA GLY A 256 -28.79 -5.47 -7.30
C GLY A 256 -28.02 -6.18 -6.19
N ALA A 257 -26.68 -6.19 -6.23
CA ALA A 257 -25.85 -6.84 -5.23
C ALA A 257 -24.72 -5.93 -4.73
N TRP A 258 -24.41 -6.06 -3.44
CA TRP A 258 -23.22 -5.47 -2.85
C TRP A 258 -21.97 -6.22 -3.26
N ARG A 259 -20.95 -5.46 -3.67
CA ARG A 259 -19.63 -5.96 -4.06
C ARG A 259 -18.58 -5.36 -3.14
N VAL A 260 -17.51 -6.10 -2.91
CA VAL A 260 -16.34 -5.66 -2.16
C VAL A 260 -15.13 -5.79 -3.06
N ALA A 261 -14.32 -4.75 -3.13
CA ALA A 261 -13.15 -4.65 -3.98
C ALA A 261 -11.93 -4.20 -3.17
N THR A 262 -10.76 -4.73 -3.51
CA THR A 262 -9.49 -4.13 -3.08
C THR A 262 -9.14 -2.96 -3.99
N ASN A 263 -8.06 -2.23 -3.70
CA ASN A 263 -7.63 -1.14 -4.58
C ASN A 263 -7.25 -1.61 -6.01
N ARG A 264 -6.83 -2.88 -6.19
CA ARG A 264 -6.32 -3.40 -7.47
C ARG A 264 -7.21 -4.44 -8.15
N THR A 265 -8.30 -4.86 -7.50
CA THR A 265 -9.18 -5.92 -7.99
C THR A 265 -10.65 -5.50 -7.86
N VAL A 266 -11.46 -5.86 -8.85
CA VAL A 266 -12.90 -5.51 -8.92
C VAL A 266 -13.74 -6.31 -7.92
N ASP A 267 -13.31 -7.53 -7.60
CA ASP A 267 -13.91 -8.39 -6.59
C ASP A 267 -12.82 -8.88 -5.63
N ALA A 268 -13.00 -8.68 -4.33
CA ALA A 268 -12.04 -9.08 -3.31
C ALA A 268 -11.87 -10.61 -3.21
N SER A 269 -12.81 -11.39 -3.75
CA SER A 269 -12.73 -12.85 -3.82
C SER A 269 -11.68 -13.31 -4.83
N ASP A 270 -11.32 -12.46 -5.80
CA ASP A 270 -10.23 -12.71 -6.76
C ASP A 270 -8.86 -12.27 -6.20
N ALA A 271 -8.83 -11.60 -5.04
CA ALA A 271 -7.62 -11.09 -4.41
C ALA A 271 -7.13 -12.06 -3.33
N LYS A 272 -6.23 -12.98 -3.72
CA LYS A 272 -5.57 -13.90 -2.77
C LYS A 272 -4.65 -13.15 -1.80
N ILE A 273 -4.57 -13.65 -0.58
CA ILE A 273 -3.64 -13.15 0.44
C ILE A 273 -2.33 -13.91 0.32
N HIS A 274 -1.27 -13.25 -0.14
CA HIS A 274 0.03 -13.90 -0.37
C HIS A 274 0.70 -14.43 0.91
N MET A 275 0.43 -13.81 2.05
CA MET A 275 1.01 -14.19 3.34
C MET A 275 0.20 -15.25 4.10
N ALA A 276 -1.01 -15.56 3.64
CA ALA A 276 -1.84 -16.57 4.28
C ALA A 276 -1.27 -17.96 4.00
N SER A 277 -1.29 -18.83 5.01
CA SER A 277 -0.96 -20.25 4.87
C SER A 277 -2.03 -21.07 4.13
N SER A 278 -3.11 -20.41 3.71
CA SER A 278 -4.30 -20.97 3.09
C SER A 278 -4.70 -20.16 1.86
N ASP A 279 -5.60 -20.71 1.02
CA ASP A 279 -6.14 -20.04 -0.19
C ASP A 279 -7.13 -18.88 0.13
N ARG A 280 -6.97 -18.24 1.29
CA ARG A 280 -7.81 -17.12 1.72
C ARG A 280 -7.65 -15.90 0.84
N THR A 281 -8.74 -15.17 0.74
CA THR A 281 -8.89 -13.97 -0.08
C THR A 281 -9.15 -12.76 0.81
N PHE A 282 -8.96 -11.56 0.26
CA PHE A 282 -9.36 -10.32 0.92
C PHE A 282 -10.86 -10.27 1.23
N ARG A 283 -11.69 -11.00 0.49
CA ARG A 283 -13.12 -11.13 0.80
C ARG A 283 -13.33 -11.91 2.10
N ASP A 284 -12.62 -13.02 2.29
CA ASP A 284 -12.80 -13.88 3.47
C ASP A 284 -12.45 -13.13 4.77
N VAL A 285 -11.33 -12.40 4.80
CA VAL A 285 -10.94 -11.60 5.96
C VAL A 285 -11.82 -10.37 6.16
N PHE A 286 -12.38 -9.80 5.08
CA PHE A 286 -13.34 -8.70 5.19
C PHE A 286 -14.65 -9.17 5.84
N ASP A 287 -15.20 -10.30 5.39
CA ASP A 287 -16.44 -10.87 5.95
C ASP A 287 -16.23 -11.37 7.38
N GLU A 288 -15.05 -11.92 7.71
CA GLU A 288 -14.68 -12.25 9.09
C GLU A 288 -14.67 -11.01 9.98
N THR A 289 -14.09 -9.91 9.49
CA THR A 289 -13.93 -8.67 10.27
C THR A 289 -15.24 -7.89 10.38
N TRP A 290 -16.12 -7.97 9.38
CA TRP A 290 -17.45 -7.33 9.43
C TRP A 290 -18.58 -8.27 8.96
N PRO A 291 -19.00 -9.24 9.80
CA PRO A 291 -20.03 -10.22 9.45
C PRO A 291 -21.40 -9.63 9.16
N GLN A 292 -21.64 -8.38 9.58
CA GLN A 292 -22.90 -7.67 9.40
C GLN A 292 -22.99 -6.96 8.05
N PHE A 293 -21.94 -7.02 7.21
CA PHE A 293 -22.00 -6.48 5.85
C PHE A 293 -23.23 -7.02 5.10
N PRO A 294 -24.00 -6.18 4.38
CA PRO A 294 -23.82 -4.74 4.12
C PRO A 294 -24.77 -3.86 4.96
N ALA A 295 -25.00 -4.18 6.24
CA ALA A 295 -25.96 -3.48 7.08
C ALA A 295 -25.65 -1.97 7.18
N GLY A 296 -26.68 -1.14 7.00
CA GLY A 296 -26.58 0.32 7.11
C GLY A 296 -25.99 1.03 5.89
N LEU A 297 -25.59 0.31 4.83
CA LEU A 297 -25.05 0.92 3.61
C LEU A 297 -26.16 1.34 2.64
N HIS A 298 -26.00 2.51 2.01
CA HIS A 298 -26.90 3.03 0.98
C HIS A 298 -26.32 2.78 -0.42
N PRO A 299 -27.10 2.22 -1.38
CA PRO A 299 -26.60 1.85 -2.71
C PRO A 299 -25.96 2.97 -3.55
N ASP A 300 -26.33 4.22 -3.29
CA ASP A 300 -25.81 5.37 -4.04
C ASP A 300 -24.37 5.77 -3.65
N TYR A 301 -23.71 5.02 -2.77
CA TYR A 301 -22.37 5.34 -2.29
C TYR A 301 -21.35 4.25 -2.64
N THR A 302 -20.14 4.71 -2.95
CA THR A 302 -18.93 3.90 -2.74
C THR A 302 -18.44 4.16 -1.33
N TYR A 303 -18.30 3.12 -0.51
CA TYR A 303 -17.73 3.22 0.83
C TYR A 303 -16.26 2.80 0.81
N MET A 304 -15.39 3.55 1.50
CA MET A 304 -13.98 3.21 1.65
C MET A 304 -13.69 2.80 3.09
N PHE A 305 -12.94 1.72 3.24
CA PHE A 305 -12.51 1.19 4.53
C PHE A 305 -11.02 0.89 4.50
N GLU A 306 -10.37 0.95 5.65
CA GLU A 306 -9.06 0.33 5.85
C GLU A 306 -9.25 -1.01 6.55
N LEU A 307 -8.82 -2.10 5.91
CA LEU A 307 -8.75 -3.41 6.53
C LEU A 307 -7.35 -3.62 7.12
N CYS A 308 -7.30 -3.67 8.45
CA CYS A 308 -6.12 -3.99 9.23
C CYS A 308 -6.30 -5.43 9.74
N HIS A 309 -5.51 -6.39 9.24
CA HIS A 309 -5.68 -7.80 9.58
C HIS A 309 -4.32 -8.50 9.68
N PRO A 310 -4.12 -9.46 10.62
CA PRO A 310 -2.85 -10.19 10.77
C PRO A 310 -2.35 -10.80 9.46
N GLU A 311 -3.26 -11.32 8.63
CA GLU A 311 -2.93 -11.96 7.35
C GLU A 311 -2.66 -10.98 6.20
N THR A 312 -3.10 -9.72 6.32
CA THR A 312 -2.93 -8.70 5.27
C THR A 312 -1.96 -7.60 5.68
N ARG A 313 -0.97 -7.95 6.51
CA ARG A 313 0.07 -7.05 7.00
C ARG A 313 0.74 -6.32 5.83
N VAL A 314 0.85 -5.00 5.95
CA VAL A 314 1.59 -4.16 5.02
C VAL A 314 2.97 -3.86 5.61
N VAL A 315 3.05 -3.10 6.70
CA VAL A 315 4.31 -2.86 7.44
C VAL A 315 4.18 -3.28 8.91
N VAL A 316 3.12 -2.83 9.57
CA VAL A 316 2.87 -3.02 11.01
C VAL A 316 2.09 -4.32 11.23
N PRO A 317 2.51 -5.20 12.15
CA PRO A 317 1.72 -6.35 12.55
C PRO A 317 0.40 -5.90 13.20
N HIS A 318 -0.68 -6.60 12.88
CA HIS A 318 -1.99 -6.41 13.52
C HIS A 318 -2.31 -7.64 14.37
N ALA A 319 -2.67 -7.44 15.63
CA ALA A 319 -3.02 -8.53 16.54
C ALA A 319 -4.38 -9.18 16.19
N GLN A 320 -5.32 -8.37 15.67
CA GLN A 320 -6.67 -8.82 15.31
C GLN A 320 -7.18 -8.11 14.06
N GLY A 321 -8.18 -8.71 13.40
CA GLY A 321 -8.91 -8.08 12.30
C GLY A 321 -9.68 -6.85 12.77
N ARG A 322 -9.49 -5.73 12.10
CA ARG A 322 -10.18 -4.46 12.32
C ARG A 322 -10.50 -3.82 10.97
N LEU A 323 -11.76 -3.42 10.79
CA LEU A 323 -12.21 -2.69 9.61
C LEU A 323 -12.60 -1.29 10.05
N VAL A 324 -11.88 -0.29 9.55
CA VAL A 324 -12.13 1.12 9.91
C VAL A 324 -12.75 1.84 8.72
N TYR A 325 -13.86 2.54 8.96
CA TYR A 325 -14.56 3.30 7.94
C TYR A 325 -13.92 4.66 7.71
N LEU A 326 -13.45 4.92 6.48
CA LEU A 326 -12.68 6.11 6.12
C LEU A 326 -13.53 7.23 5.51
N GLY A 327 -14.79 6.95 5.18
CA GLY A 327 -15.69 7.84 4.47
C GLY A 327 -16.27 7.21 3.21
N ALA A 328 -17.12 7.97 2.52
CA ALA A 328 -17.83 7.50 1.33
C ALA A 328 -17.80 8.53 0.20
N ARG A 329 -18.17 8.09 -1.00
CA ARG A 329 -18.42 8.97 -2.13
C ARG A 329 -19.84 8.73 -2.64
N HIS A 330 -20.64 9.79 -2.65
CA HIS A 330 -21.97 9.78 -3.25
C HIS A 330 -21.82 9.72 -4.77
N MET A 331 -22.19 8.61 -5.38
CA MET A 331 -21.97 8.33 -6.80
C MET A 331 -22.80 9.23 -7.74
N PRO A 332 -24.07 9.58 -7.44
CA PRO A 332 -24.83 10.51 -8.27
C PRO A 332 -24.30 11.94 -8.30
N THR A 333 -23.46 12.37 -7.35
CA THR A 333 -22.85 13.72 -7.39
C THR A 333 -21.33 13.69 -7.43
N HIS A 334 -20.74 12.52 -7.29
CA HIS A 334 -19.31 12.27 -7.12
C HIS A 334 -18.66 13.00 -5.94
N ARG A 335 -19.46 13.56 -5.01
CA ARG A 335 -18.97 14.26 -3.82
C ARG A 335 -18.60 13.26 -2.73
N GLU A 336 -17.49 13.55 -2.07
CA GLU A 336 -17.04 12.77 -0.93
C GLU A 336 -17.77 13.21 0.33
N VAL A 337 -17.79 12.32 1.31
CA VAL A 337 -18.43 12.51 2.61
C VAL A 337 -17.44 12.05 3.67
N PHE A 338 -17.24 12.89 4.68
CA PHE A 338 -16.42 12.54 5.83
C PHE A 338 -17.06 11.41 6.63
N PRO A 339 -16.26 10.56 7.30
CA PRO A 339 -16.78 9.41 8.04
C PRO A 339 -17.77 9.82 9.14
N GLU A 340 -17.60 10.98 9.78
CA GLU A 340 -18.50 11.48 10.83
C GLU A 340 -19.84 12.00 10.27
N ASP A 341 -19.87 12.44 9.02
CA ASP A 341 -21.05 13.04 8.40
C ASP A 341 -22.03 11.96 7.86
N LEU A 342 -21.54 10.73 7.65
CA LEU A 342 -22.33 9.56 7.26
C LEU A 342 -21.74 8.30 7.92
N PRO A 343 -21.96 8.10 9.23
CA PRO A 343 -21.39 6.98 9.97
C PRO A 343 -22.02 5.65 9.54
N VAL A 344 -21.21 4.58 9.51
CA VAL A 344 -21.67 3.21 9.29
C VAL A 344 -21.81 2.51 10.64
N PRO A 345 -23.03 2.07 11.03
CA PRO A 345 -23.23 1.44 12.34
C PRO A 345 -22.34 0.21 12.54
N GLY A 346 -21.69 0.14 13.71
CA GLY A 346 -20.86 -1.00 14.11
C GLY A 346 -19.43 -0.98 13.56
N LEU A 347 -19.01 0.08 12.86
CA LEU A 347 -17.63 0.26 12.42
C LEU A 347 -16.99 1.47 13.11
N ASP A 348 -15.70 1.33 13.41
CA ASP A 348 -14.89 2.40 13.95
C ASP A 348 -14.57 3.45 12.89
N LEU A 349 -14.31 4.67 13.34
CA LEU A 349 -13.76 5.76 12.53
C LEU A 349 -12.27 5.92 12.84
N PRO A 350 -11.46 6.45 11.90
CA PRO A 350 -10.08 6.78 12.22
C PRO A 350 -10.03 7.86 13.30
N GLN A 351 -9.10 7.75 14.23
CA GLN A 351 -8.84 8.76 15.26
C GLN A 351 -8.60 10.12 14.61
N ARG A 352 -9.27 11.15 15.14
CA ARG A 352 -9.13 12.54 14.71
C ARG A 352 -8.23 13.31 15.67
N PHE A 353 -7.43 14.23 15.11
CA PHE A 353 -6.49 15.06 15.86
C PHE A 353 -6.78 16.55 15.63
N ASP A 354 -6.69 17.34 16.69
CA ASP A 354 -6.82 18.80 16.65
C ASP A 354 -5.49 19.44 16.24
N ILE A 355 -5.18 19.36 14.95
CA ILE A 355 -3.95 19.89 14.35
C ILE A 355 -4.34 20.89 13.24
N ALA A 356 -3.81 22.11 13.33
CA ALA A 356 -4.23 23.23 12.47
C ALA A 356 -3.17 23.69 11.46
N SER A 357 -2.01 23.03 11.40
CA SER A 357 -0.92 23.40 10.49
C SER A 357 -0.14 22.18 9.98
N GLU A 358 0.50 22.33 8.82
CA GLU A 358 1.38 21.29 8.26
C GLU A 358 2.59 21.07 9.15
N GLU A 359 3.16 22.16 9.67
CA GLU A 359 4.34 22.16 10.52
C GLU A 359 4.11 21.39 11.83
N ASP A 360 2.98 21.62 12.50
CA ASP A 360 2.63 20.89 13.73
C ASP A 360 2.37 19.42 13.43
N CYS A 361 1.71 19.12 12.30
CA CYS A 361 1.44 17.76 11.86
C CYS A 361 2.75 16.99 11.60
N LEU A 362 3.72 17.62 10.93
CA LEU A 362 5.06 17.07 10.68
C LEU A 362 5.83 16.86 12.00
N ALA A 363 5.78 17.84 12.90
CA ALA A 363 6.45 17.77 14.19
C ALA A 363 5.88 16.65 15.09
N LEU A 364 4.58 16.38 14.99
CA LEU A 364 3.95 15.26 15.68
C LEU A 364 4.28 13.92 15.01
N ALA A 365 4.19 13.83 13.68
CA ALA A 365 4.52 12.62 12.93
C ALA A 365 5.96 12.16 13.17
N ALA A 366 6.90 13.11 13.34
CA ALA A 366 8.30 12.83 13.66
C ALA A 366 8.52 12.12 15.01
N LYS A 367 7.51 12.13 15.90
CA LYS A 367 7.55 11.53 17.24
C LYS A 367 6.77 10.22 17.34
N LEU A 368 6.05 9.85 16.29
CA LEU A 368 5.23 8.64 16.30
C LEU A 368 6.11 7.38 16.28
N PRO A 369 5.69 6.31 16.97
CA PRO A 369 6.36 5.02 16.90
C PRO A 369 6.27 4.43 15.48
N PHE A 370 7.02 3.36 15.20
CA PHE A 370 6.91 2.69 13.90
C PHE A 370 5.53 2.05 13.67
N SER A 371 4.80 1.74 14.74
CA SER A 371 3.47 1.11 14.71
C SER A 371 2.39 2.05 14.20
N GLU A 372 2.69 3.34 14.09
CA GLU A 372 1.78 4.35 13.59
C GLU A 372 2.34 4.95 12.29
N GLU A 373 1.65 4.73 11.17
CA GLU A 373 2.14 5.20 9.87
C GLU A 373 2.21 6.72 9.79
N GLY A 374 1.27 7.43 10.42
CA GLY A 374 1.24 8.88 10.43
C GLY A 374 -0.18 9.43 10.38
N PHE A 375 -0.38 10.44 9.54
CA PHE A 375 -1.64 11.17 9.42
C PHE A 375 -2.09 11.35 7.97
N VAL A 376 -3.39 11.55 7.80
CA VAL A 376 -4.00 12.09 6.58
C VAL A 376 -4.75 13.36 6.93
N ALA A 377 -4.32 14.47 6.38
CA ALA A 377 -5.03 15.75 6.45
C ALA A 377 -5.96 15.89 5.24
N VAL A 378 -7.21 16.27 5.47
CA VAL A 378 -8.25 16.40 4.45
C VAL A 378 -9.01 17.70 4.64
N ASP A 379 -9.02 18.58 3.64
CA ASP A 379 -9.76 19.85 3.74
C ASP A 379 -11.22 19.75 3.29
N SER A 380 -11.96 20.86 3.41
CA SER A 380 -13.38 20.93 3.03
C SER A 380 -13.65 20.66 1.54
N MET A 381 -12.62 20.76 0.69
CA MET A 381 -12.68 20.43 -0.74
C MET A 381 -12.20 19.00 -1.02
N PHE A 382 -11.94 18.21 0.02
CA PHE A 382 -11.41 16.84 -0.04
C PHE A 382 -10.06 16.72 -0.75
N ARG A 383 -9.28 17.81 -0.81
CA ARG A 383 -7.84 17.72 -1.07
C ARG A 383 -7.19 17.02 0.11
N ARG A 384 -6.15 16.23 -0.16
CA ARG A 384 -5.51 15.39 0.86
C ARG A 384 -4.00 15.47 0.80
N ALA A 385 -3.38 15.44 1.97
CA ALA A 385 -1.97 15.14 2.12
C ALA A 385 -1.78 14.05 3.16
N LYS A 386 -0.85 13.13 2.89
CA LYS A 386 -0.37 12.16 3.89
C LYS A 386 0.92 12.66 4.51
N ILE A 387 1.04 12.54 5.82
CA ILE A 387 2.20 12.92 6.60
C ILE A 387 2.64 11.66 7.31
N LYS A 388 3.76 11.05 6.90
CA LYS A 388 4.20 9.76 7.44
C LYS A 388 5.27 9.91 8.51
N SER A 389 5.23 9.03 9.49
CA SER A 389 6.28 8.90 10.51
C SER A 389 7.60 8.49 9.86
N PRO A 390 8.71 9.17 10.16
CA PRO A 390 10.04 8.70 9.77
C PRO A 390 10.36 7.31 10.32
N ALA A 391 9.86 6.94 11.50
CA ALA A 391 10.07 5.61 12.07
C ALA A 391 9.30 4.52 11.29
N TYR A 392 8.07 4.82 10.88
CA TYR A 392 7.31 3.93 10.01
C TYR A 392 7.98 3.77 8.63
N LEU A 393 8.33 4.89 7.99
CA LEU A 393 9.01 4.87 6.68
C LEU A 393 10.31 4.07 6.74
N TRP A 394 11.00 4.14 7.89
CA TRP A 394 12.18 3.33 8.14
C TRP A 394 11.87 1.84 8.05
N LEU A 395 10.88 1.38 8.81
CA LEU A 395 10.47 -0.02 8.80
C LEU A 395 9.95 -0.45 7.42
N ALA A 396 9.21 0.43 6.73
CA ALA A 396 8.66 0.16 5.41
C ALA A 396 9.74 -0.12 4.35
N HIS A 397 10.83 0.66 4.34
CA HIS A 397 11.86 0.54 3.30
C HIS A 397 13.08 -0.26 3.73
N ALA A 398 13.56 -0.06 4.96
CA ALA A 398 14.73 -0.76 5.48
C ALA A 398 14.36 -2.11 6.11
N GLY A 399 13.15 -2.28 6.64
CA GLY A 399 12.79 -3.47 7.41
C GLY A 399 13.55 -3.59 8.73
N SER A 400 13.36 -4.71 9.43
CA SER A 400 13.97 -4.94 10.76
C SER A 400 15.37 -5.56 10.73
N ASN A 401 15.89 -5.97 9.57
CA ASN A 401 17.15 -6.71 9.50
C ASN A 401 18.38 -5.80 9.75
N PRO A 402 19.10 -5.94 10.88
CA PRO A 402 20.20 -5.06 11.28
C PRO A 402 21.44 -5.13 10.37
N SER A 403 21.51 -6.10 9.46
CA SER A 403 22.64 -6.26 8.54
C SER A 403 22.36 -5.73 7.14
N LYS A 404 21.26 -5.01 6.91
CA LYS A 404 20.91 -4.51 5.58
C LYS A 404 21.83 -3.38 5.17
N ASP A 405 22.41 -3.53 3.99
CA ASP A 405 23.25 -2.54 3.36
C ASP A 405 22.41 -1.34 2.88
N LEU A 406 22.85 -0.12 3.22
CA LEU A 406 22.18 1.13 2.89
C LEU A 406 21.95 1.30 1.38
N ARG A 407 22.90 0.87 0.55
CA ARG A 407 22.75 0.91 -0.92
C ARG A 407 21.62 -0.01 -1.39
N THR A 408 21.45 -1.16 -0.74
CA THR A 408 20.36 -2.09 -1.04
C THR A 408 19.00 -1.46 -0.74
N VAL A 409 18.87 -0.81 0.43
CA VAL A 409 17.64 -0.07 0.79
C VAL A 409 17.33 1.00 -0.25
N VAL A 410 18.32 1.83 -0.60
CA VAL A 410 18.12 2.92 -1.58
C VAL A 410 17.80 2.38 -2.98
N PHE A 411 18.45 1.32 -3.45
CA PHE A 411 18.09 0.67 -4.73
C PHE A 411 16.65 0.19 -4.72
N ASN A 412 16.20 -0.48 -3.66
CA ASN A 412 14.84 -1.00 -3.60
C ASN A 412 13.81 0.12 -3.63
N VAL A 413 14.06 1.22 -2.91
CA VAL A 413 13.21 2.42 -2.98
C VAL A 413 13.16 3.00 -4.40
N LEU A 414 14.31 3.09 -5.08
CA LEU A 414 14.39 3.57 -6.46
C LEU A 414 13.59 2.67 -7.40
N LEU A 415 13.75 1.35 -7.29
CA LEU A 415 13.04 0.36 -8.08
C LEU A 415 11.52 0.44 -7.84
N GLN A 416 11.09 0.68 -6.61
CA GLN A 416 9.67 0.84 -6.24
C GLN A 416 9.09 2.19 -6.69
N GLY A 417 9.94 3.18 -7.00
CA GLY A 417 9.51 4.54 -7.31
C GLY A 417 9.05 5.33 -6.08
N GLU A 418 9.48 4.93 -4.89
CA GLU A 418 9.06 5.51 -3.60
C GLU A 418 10.06 6.54 -3.07
N VAL A 419 10.90 7.10 -3.95
CA VAL A 419 11.95 8.09 -3.62
C VAL A 419 11.38 9.28 -2.85
N SER A 420 10.19 9.75 -3.24
CA SER A 420 9.56 10.90 -2.58
C SER A 420 9.25 10.63 -1.10
N GLU A 421 8.82 9.41 -0.76
CA GLU A 421 8.57 8.98 0.62
C GLU A 421 9.88 8.82 1.39
N ALA A 422 10.81 8.05 0.83
CA ALA A 422 12.05 7.73 1.52
C ALA A 422 13.01 8.93 1.63
N SER A 423 12.92 9.93 0.75
CA SER A 423 13.70 11.17 0.85
C SER A 423 13.44 11.95 2.14
N LEU A 424 12.32 11.70 2.82
CA LEU A 424 12.00 12.27 4.13
C LEU A 424 12.80 11.61 5.27
N LEU A 425 13.43 10.45 5.02
CA LEU A 425 14.24 9.75 6.01
C LEU A 425 15.58 10.49 6.24
N PRO A 426 15.91 10.84 7.50
CA PRO A 426 17.16 11.51 7.81
C PRO A 426 18.38 10.70 7.35
N GLY A 427 19.33 11.37 6.69
CA GLY A 427 20.64 10.81 6.33
C GLY A 427 20.70 10.03 5.02
N ILE A 428 19.58 9.54 4.46
CA ILE A 428 19.60 8.79 3.19
C ILE A 428 19.29 9.64 1.96
N GLY A 429 18.67 10.81 2.13
CA GLY A 429 18.35 11.75 1.06
C GLY A 429 19.51 11.98 0.06
N PRO A 430 20.74 12.29 0.52
CA PRO A 430 21.89 12.50 -0.36
C PRO A 430 22.34 11.27 -1.17
N LEU A 431 21.86 10.06 -0.85
CA LEU A 431 22.20 8.86 -1.60
C LEU A 431 21.33 8.69 -2.85
N PHE A 432 20.12 9.27 -2.91
CA PHE A 432 19.19 8.99 -4.00
C PHE A 432 19.70 9.41 -5.37
N GLU A 433 20.25 10.61 -5.50
CA GLU A 433 20.76 11.11 -6.77
C GLU A 433 21.91 10.28 -7.35
N PRO A 434 23.03 10.03 -6.63
CA PRO A 434 24.10 9.18 -7.15
C PRO A 434 23.66 7.72 -7.36
N MET A 435 22.73 7.21 -6.54
CA MET A 435 22.20 5.85 -6.71
C MET A 435 21.26 5.74 -7.91
N GLN A 436 20.48 6.77 -8.24
CA GLN A 436 19.69 6.83 -9.46
C GLN A 436 20.60 6.76 -10.69
N VAL A 437 21.71 7.52 -10.69
CA VAL A 437 22.71 7.46 -11.76
C VAL A 437 23.29 6.05 -11.90
N ALA A 438 23.62 5.38 -10.78
CA ALA A 438 24.10 4.00 -10.80
C ALA A 438 23.06 3.00 -11.32
N LEU A 439 21.78 3.18 -10.98
CA LEU A 439 20.69 2.38 -11.52
C LEU A 439 20.53 2.58 -13.03
N ASP A 440 20.57 3.83 -13.50
CA ASP A 440 20.47 4.14 -14.93
C ASP A 440 21.62 3.48 -15.71
N GLN A 441 22.85 3.59 -15.20
CA GLN A 441 24.02 2.90 -15.76
C GLN A 441 23.85 1.38 -15.76
N LEU A 442 23.33 0.79 -14.68
CA LEU A 442 23.08 -0.64 -14.61
C LEU A 442 22.09 -1.08 -15.68
N LEU A 443 21.02 -0.31 -15.87
CA LEU A 443 20.01 -0.57 -16.89
C LEU A 443 20.57 -0.43 -18.31
N ASP A 444 21.48 0.52 -18.55
CA ASP A 444 22.20 0.65 -19.81
C ASP A 444 23.09 -0.58 -20.09
N HIS A 445 23.87 -1.03 -19.10
CA HIS A 445 24.70 -2.24 -19.24
C HIS A 445 23.86 -3.50 -19.52
N VAL A 446 22.71 -3.63 -18.84
CA VAL A 446 21.76 -4.71 -19.10
C VAL A 446 21.25 -4.67 -20.54
N LEU A 447 20.91 -3.49 -21.05
CA LEU A 447 20.43 -3.31 -22.41
C LEU A 447 21.51 -3.64 -23.44
N GLU A 448 22.75 -3.20 -23.23
CA GLU A 448 23.88 -3.52 -24.09
C GLU A 448 24.17 -5.03 -24.10
N ALA A 449 24.16 -5.66 -22.93
CA ALA A 449 24.32 -7.10 -22.78
C ALA A 449 23.20 -7.86 -23.49
N TRP A 450 21.94 -7.45 -23.31
CA TRP A 450 20.79 -8.03 -24.00
C TRP A 450 20.95 -7.96 -25.53
N THR A 451 21.38 -6.82 -26.05
CA THR A 451 21.61 -6.63 -27.49
C THR A 451 22.60 -7.62 -28.07
N LYS A 452 23.60 -8.06 -27.29
CA LYS A 452 24.60 -9.05 -27.72
C LYS A 452 24.10 -10.48 -27.68
N VAL A 453 23.12 -10.80 -26.83
CA VAL A 453 22.70 -12.19 -26.56
C VAL A 453 21.30 -12.54 -27.07
N LYS A 454 20.44 -11.55 -27.35
CA LYS A 454 19.03 -11.74 -27.70
C LYS A 454 18.81 -12.62 -28.94
N ASP A 455 19.73 -12.56 -29.90
CA ASP A 455 19.64 -13.24 -31.19
C ASP A 455 20.28 -14.66 -31.16
N ILE A 456 20.79 -15.11 -30.01
CA ILE A 456 21.36 -16.46 -29.89
C ILE A 456 20.24 -17.50 -29.85
N GLU A 457 20.00 -18.20 -30.97
CA GLU A 457 18.90 -19.16 -31.11
C GLU A 457 19.03 -20.38 -30.20
N LEU A 458 20.23 -20.96 -30.08
CA LEU A 458 20.45 -22.15 -29.27
C LEU A 458 20.54 -21.80 -27.78
N GLN A 459 19.65 -22.39 -26.98
CA GLN A 459 19.59 -22.11 -25.54
C GLN A 459 20.88 -22.47 -24.80
N LYS A 460 21.59 -23.50 -25.28
CA LYS A 460 22.89 -23.90 -24.73
C LYS A 460 23.94 -22.79 -24.93
N ASP A 461 24.02 -22.23 -26.13
CA ASP A 461 25.01 -21.20 -26.46
C ASP A 461 24.69 -19.89 -25.75
N PHE A 462 23.40 -19.56 -25.64
CA PHE A 462 22.94 -18.45 -24.83
C PHE A 462 23.36 -18.59 -23.36
N ALA A 463 23.12 -19.76 -22.77
CA ALA A 463 23.54 -20.05 -21.39
C ALA A 463 25.05 -19.92 -21.21
N LEU A 464 25.85 -20.40 -22.17
CA LEU A 464 27.31 -20.34 -22.11
C LEU A 464 27.83 -18.89 -22.20
N THR A 465 27.30 -18.08 -23.12
CA THR A 465 27.64 -16.66 -23.23
C THR A 465 27.29 -15.91 -21.95
N LEU A 466 26.09 -16.13 -21.40
CA LEU A 466 25.69 -15.53 -20.14
C LEU A 466 26.56 -15.99 -18.97
N GLN A 467 26.91 -17.27 -18.90
CA GLN A 467 27.74 -17.80 -17.82
C GLN A 467 29.15 -17.19 -17.83
N LYS A 468 29.68 -16.90 -19.01
CA LYS A 468 31.02 -16.34 -19.19
C LYS A 468 31.05 -14.84 -18.90
N ASP A 469 30.15 -14.08 -19.51
CA ASP A 469 30.26 -12.61 -19.56
C ASP A 469 29.21 -11.90 -18.67
N TYR A 470 28.12 -12.57 -18.27
CA TYR A 470 26.96 -11.97 -17.60
C TYR A 470 26.38 -12.80 -16.45
N ARG A 471 27.24 -13.57 -15.75
CA ARG A 471 26.83 -14.59 -14.78
C ARG A 471 25.88 -14.06 -13.70
N HIS A 472 26.08 -12.81 -13.27
CA HIS A 472 25.35 -12.16 -12.18
C HIS A 472 23.91 -11.77 -12.55
N VAL A 473 23.61 -11.66 -13.84
CA VAL A 473 22.27 -11.30 -14.36
C VAL A 473 21.71 -12.39 -15.28
N MET A 474 22.31 -13.59 -15.24
CA MET A 474 21.95 -14.70 -16.13
C MET A 474 20.48 -15.11 -15.98
N SER A 475 19.98 -15.25 -14.74
CA SER A 475 18.59 -15.62 -14.45
C SER A 475 17.58 -14.58 -14.95
N MET A 476 17.93 -13.30 -14.87
CA MET A 476 17.15 -12.19 -15.44
C MET A 476 17.06 -12.31 -16.96
N PHE A 477 18.17 -12.60 -17.65
CA PHE A 477 18.15 -12.79 -19.10
C PHE A 477 17.35 -14.01 -19.55
N PHE A 478 17.30 -15.08 -18.74
CA PHE A 478 16.36 -16.19 -19.00
C PHE A 478 14.90 -15.77 -18.87
N HIS A 479 14.56 -14.87 -17.93
CA HIS A 479 13.21 -14.31 -17.82
C HIS A 479 12.86 -13.44 -19.04
N LEU A 480 13.77 -12.55 -19.46
CA LEU A 480 13.63 -11.74 -20.68
C LEU A 480 13.37 -12.60 -21.92
N ARG A 481 14.16 -13.67 -22.11
CA ARG A 481 13.99 -14.60 -23.23
C ARG A 481 12.65 -15.35 -23.21
N LYS A 482 12.21 -15.79 -22.02
CA LYS A 482 10.91 -16.45 -21.86
C LYS A 482 9.76 -15.52 -22.25
N GLU A 483 9.87 -14.24 -21.92
CA GLU A 483 8.86 -13.24 -22.29
C GLU A 483 8.83 -12.96 -23.79
N VAL A 484 9.99 -12.85 -24.46
CA VAL A 484 10.06 -12.79 -25.93
C VAL A 484 9.32 -13.96 -26.57
N GLN A 485 9.58 -15.18 -26.09
CA GLN A 485 8.91 -16.39 -26.57
C GLN A 485 7.40 -16.34 -26.33
N ARG A 486 6.97 -15.85 -25.16
CA ARG A 486 5.55 -15.67 -24.84
C ARG A 486 4.89 -14.65 -25.76
N ARG A 487 5.49 -13.47 -25.97
CA ARG A 487 4.97 -12.41 -26.85
C ARG A 487 4.82 -12.92 -28.29
N ALA A 488 5.76 -13.73 -28.77
CA ALA A 488 5.68 -14.37 -30.09
C ALA A 488 4.46 -15.31 -30.26
N THR A 489 3.88 -15.82 -29.17
CA THR A 489 2.73 -16.74 -29.22
C THR A 489 1.36 -16.08 -29.07
N VAL A 490 1.27 -14.81 -28.65
CA VAL A 490 -0.01 -14.21 -28.19
C VAL A 490 -0.55 -13.07 -29.09
N LEU A 491 0.26 -12.35 -29.89
CA LEU A 491 -0.19 -11.24 -30.78
C LEU A 491 0.75 -11.06 -32.01
N PRO A 492 0.29 -10.51 -33.16
CA PRO A 492 1.09 -10.42 -34.40
C PRO A 492 2.08 -9.22 -34.42
N PRO A 493 3.06 -9.23 -35.34
CA PRO A 493 4.45 -9.57 -35.08
C PRO A 493 5.23 -8.37 -34.53
N ASN A 494 5.47 -8.33 -33.22
CA ASN A 494 6.70 -7.72 -32.74
C ASN A 494 7.26 -8.54 -31.57
N PRO A 495 8.00 -9.64 -31.86
CA PRO A 495 8.58 -10.48 -30.82
C PRO A 495 9.70 -9.77 -30.06
N THR A 496 10.18 -8.62 -30.55
CA THR A 496 11.31 -7.91 -29.94
C THR A 496 10.84 -7.03 -28.79
N LEU A 497 11.59 -7.11 -27.69
CA LEU A 497 11.47 -6.17 -26.59
C LEU A 497 12.08 -4.84 -27.04
N SER A 498 11.37 -3.74 -26.81
CA SER A 498 11.97 -2.41 -26.90
C SER A 498 13.02 -2.23 -25.80
N ASP A 499 13.91 -1.25 -25.96
CA ASP A 499 14.91 -0.93 -24.92
C ASP A 499 14.26 -0.63 -23.57
N ALA A 500 13.10 0.05 -23.60
CA ALA A 500 12.29 0.32 -22.41
C ALA A 500 11.71 -0.96 -21.78
N ASP A 501 11.23 -1.92 -22.59
CA ASP A 501 10.77 -3.22 -22.10
C ASP A 501 11.89 -3.97 -21.37
N VAL A 502 13.11 -3.98 -21.93
CA VAL A 502 14.25 -4.69 -21.35
C VAL A 502 14.63 -4.13 -19.99
N LYS A 503 14.82 -2.80 -19.91
CA LYS A 503 15.15 -2.11 -18.66
C LYS A 503 14.06 -2.34 -17.61
N GLN A 504 12.80 -2.28 -18.02
CA GLN A 504 11.68 -2.51 -17.12
C GLN A 504 11.69 -3.91 -16.52
N MET A 505 11.81 -4.91 -17.38
CA MET A 505 11.78 -6.30 -16.95
C MET A 505 12.97 -6.62 -16.04
N ALA A 506 14.11 -5.95 -16.22
CA ALA A 506 15.23 -6.02 -15.29
C ALA A 506 14.85 -5.46 -13.90
N MET A 507 14.21 -4.28 -13.85
CA MET A 507 13.72 -3.71 -12.59
C MET A 507 12.70 -4.62 -11.90
N GLU A 508 11.71 -5.13 -12.65
CA GLU A 508 10.70 -6.07 -12.13
C GLU A 508 11.33 -7.37 -11.64
N TYR A 509 12.33 -7.87 -12.35
CA TYR A 509 13.07 -9.05 -11.93
C TYR A 509 13.76 -8.83 -10.58
N TRP A 510 14.42 -7.68 -10.38
CA TRP A 510 15.05 -7.36 -9.10
C TRP A 510 14.03 -7.09 -7.99
N LEU A 511 12.91 -6.43 -8.29
CA LEU A 511 11.82 -6.23 -7.33
C LEU A 511 11.18 -7.53 -6.86
N ALA A 512 11.05 -8.51 -7.77
CA ALA A 512 10.49 -9.83 -7.47
C ALA A 512 11.52 -10.82 -6.90
N SER A 513 12.80 -10.43 -6.84
CA SER A 513 13.89 -11.28 -6.36
C SER A 513 13.77 -11.52 -4.85
N GLN A 514 14.00 -12.76 -4.41
CA GLN A 514 14.15 -13.06 -2.98
C GLN A 514 15.48 -12.54 -2.41
N ASP A 515 16.47 -12.28 -3.29
CA ASP A 515 17.70 -11.60 -2.92
C ASP A 515 17.50 -10.10 -3.13
N GLU A 516 17.14 -9.39 -2.05
CA GLU A 516 16.92 -7.94 -2.07
C GLU A 516 18.17 -7.15 -2.52
N GLY A 517 19.37 -7.72 -2.35
CA GLY A 517 20.64 -7.10 -2.77
C GLY A 517 21.03 -7.41 -4.22
N ALA A 518 20.17 -8.07 -5.00
CA ALA A 518 20.51 -8.53 -6.35
C ALA A 518 20.89 -7.37 -7.30
N ALA A 519 20.20 -6.24 -7.22
CA ALA A 519 20.51 -5.07 -8.05
C ALA A 519 21.88 -4.45 -7.69
N VAL A 520 22.20 -4.32 -6.40
CA VAL A 520 23.51 -3.85 -5.92
C VAL A 520 24.63 -4.78 -6.37
N LYS A 521 24.44 -6.11 -6.22
CA LYS A 521 25.41 -7.12 -6.68
C LYS A 521 25.62 -7.06 -8.19
N ALA A 522 24.55 -6.83 -8.96
CA ALA A 522 24.63 -6.66 -10.41
C ALA A 522 25.39 -5.39 -10.78
N ALA A 523 25.11 -4.25 -10.12
CA ALA A 523 25.84 -3.00 -10.33
C ALA A 523 27.34 -3.17 -10.09
N LEU A 524 27.71 -3.76 -8.96
CA LEU A 524 29.11 -4.03 -8.63
C LEU A 524 29.78 -5.00 -9.62
N ALA A 525 29.05 -6.00 -10.13
CA ALA A 525 29.56 -6.93 -11.14
C ALA A 525 29.80 -6.27 -12.51
N PHE A 526 29.07 -5.20 -12.83
CA PHE A 526 29.33 -4.33 -13.98
C PHE A 526 30.34 -3.22 -13.68
N GLU A 527 31.04 -3.29 -12.54
CA GLU A 527 32.03 -2.30 -12.11
C GLU A 527 31.46 -0.87 -12.00
N ILE A 528 30.15 -0.75 -11.76
CA ILE A 528 29.48 0.53 -11.57
C ILE A 528 29.87 1.09 -10.20
N ALA A 529 30.38 2.32 -10.19
CA ALA A 529 30.74 3.03 -8.98
C ALA A 529 29.49 3.34 -8.15
N LEU A 530 29.44 2.85 -6.91
CA LEU A 530 28.40 3.18 -5.94
C LEU A 530 28.91 4.22 -4.94
N PRO A 531 28.07 5.16 -4.50
CA PRO A 531 28.47 6.21 -3.57
C PRO A 531 29.04 5.64 -2.27
N GLU A 532 30.05 6.33 -1.73
CA GLU A 532 30.55 6.06 -0.40
C GLU A 532 29.46 6.36 0.63
N ILE A 533 29.30 5.45 1.59
CA ILE A 533 28.41 5.65 2.72
C ILE A 533 29.25 6.23 3.85
N SER A 534 28.93 7.46 4.28
CA SER A 534 29.66 8.08 5.38
C SER A 534 29.28 7.46 6.73
N GLN A 535 30.19 7.54 7.71
CA GLN A 535 29.90 7.07 9.07
C GLN A 535 28.67 7.78 9.66
N THR A 536 28.49 9.09 9.40
CA THR A 536 27.31 9.83 9.84
C THR A 536 26.00 9.28 9.27
N MET A 537 26.00 8.81 8.01
CA MET A 537 24.82 8.16 7.42
C MET A 537 24.56 6.81 8.08
N LEU A 538 25.61 6.02 8.32
CA LEU A 538 25.50 4.74 9.01
C LEU A 538 24.98 4.93 10.44
N ASP A 539 25.51 5.89 11.18
CA ASP A 539 25.09 6.18 12.55
C ASP A 539 23.62 6.58 12.59
N GLY A 540 23.18 7.47 11.68
CA GLY A 540 21.77 7.82 11.53
C GLY A 540 20.90 6.61 11.20
N PHE A 541 21.38 5.73 10.30
CA PHE A 541 20.68 4.53 9.89
C PHE A 541 20.54 3.53 11.04
N TYR A 542 21.63 3.15 11.69
CA TYR A 542 21.61 2.16 12.76
C TYR A 542 20.93 2.68 14.03
N VAL A 543 20.99 3.98 14.34
CA VAL A 543 20.25 4.55 15.48
C VAL A 543 18.74 4.44 15.27
N ARG A 544 18.24 4.81 14.08
CA ARG A 544 16.81 4.68 13.76
C ARG A 544 16.38 3.23 13.76
N GLN A 545 17.20 2.35 13.18
CA GLN A 545 16.93 0.93 13.17
C GLN A 545 16.88 0.33 14.58
N GLY A 546 17.81 0.71 15.46
CA GLY A 546 17.83 0.27 16.86
C GLY A 546 16.58 0.72 17.62
N ALA A 547 16.10 1.95 17.38
CA ALA A 547 14.85 2.43 17.96
C ALA A 547 13.64 1.60 17.48
N VAL A 548 13.55 1.35 16.16
CA VAL A 548 12.50 0.51 15.58
C VAL A 548 12.55 -0.92 16.15
N GLN A 549 13.73 -1.50 16.31
CA GLN A 549 13.88 -2.84 16.88
C GLN A 549 13.48 -2.89 18.35
N ALA A 550 13.87 -1.90 19.15
CA ALA A 550 13.50 -1.82 20.56
C ALA A 550 11.98 -1.72 20.74
N ASP A 551 11.32 -0.90 19.92
CA ASP A 551 9.87 -0.78 19.95
C ASP A 551 9.19 -2.10 19.49
N LEU A 552 9.74 -2.80 18.48
CA LEU A 552 9.21 -4.10 18.02
C LEU A 552 9.33 -5.17 19.11
N ASP A 553 10.45 -5.18 19.83
CA ASP A 553 10.68 -6.08 20.95
C ASP A 553 9.71 -5.76 22.11
N ALA A 554 9.43 -4.47 22.36
CA ALA A 554 8.46 -4.05 23.37
C ALA A 554 7.03 -4.49 23.00
N ALA A 555 6.60 -4.31 21.75
CA ALA A 555 5.29 -4.76 21.28
C ALA A 555 5.12 -6.28 21.42
N ARG A 556 6.18 -7.06 21.14
CA ARG A 556 6.14 -8.51 21.31
C ARG A 556 5.98 -8.95 22.77
N LEU A 557 6.59 -8.20 23.70
CA LEU A 557 6.45 -8.46 25.14
C LEU A 557 5.06 -8.12 25.69
N GLU A 558 4.31 -7.23 25.03
CA GLU A 558 2.90 -6.94 25.38
C GLU A 558 1.93 -8.00 24.83
N GLU A 559 2.29 -8.69 23.74
CA GLU A 559 1.51 -9.80 23.17
C GLU A 559 1.73 -11.15 23.87
N GLU A 560 2.93 -11.39 24.44
CA GLU A 560 3.29 -12.60 25.21
C GLU A 560 2.77 -12.56 26.66
#